data_AF-T0Y949-F1
#
_entry.id   AF-T0Y949-F1
#
_cell.length_a   1.000
_cell.length_b   1.000
_cell.length_c   1.000
_cell.angle_alpha   90.00
_cell.angle_beta   90.00
_cell.angle_gamma   90.00
#
_symmetry.space_group_name_H-M   'P 1'
#
loop_
_entity.id
_entity.type
_entity.pdbx_description
1 polymer ?
#
loop_
_entity_poly.entity_id
_entity_poly.type
_entity_poly.pdbx_seq_one_letter_code
_entity_poly.pdbx_strand_id
1 'polypeptide(L)'
;NVHLVDQAAFDAVDTCVRHIESCFALANLKARIWNRFTDEETRHYAYACLARYSSIGEIMEGRVPDLKAGGLSLDARAAVASYLHRVMRKALAGTWPSVQVARSMALDETMYSVVSVERPGSNPDLRQYVSVVGAKPNKRVVLPLAGVSRVSGNIRVVMDDDWERAFVHVAYDLASLGEATGPQKAIDWGITEVCTDSDGVKHGQGYGRVLTSLTEQRNKTGKARHKLRAISKKDAGSRRAKHIARN
;
A
#
# COMPACT_ATOMS: atom_id res chain seq x y z
N ASN A 1 -30.57 -4.87 -10.76
CA ASN A 1 -29.49 -5.66 -10.14
C ASN A 1 -28.19 -4.92 -10.32
N VAL A 2 -27.82 -4.11 -9.32
CA VAL A 2 -26.48 -3.53 -9.20
C VAL A 2 -25.52 -4.70 -8.97
N HIS A 3 -24.43 -4.79 -9.74
CA HIS A 3 -23.51 -5.93 -9.68
C HIS A 3 -22.88 -5.96 -8.26
N LEU A 4 -22.54 -7.14 -7.74
CA LEU A 4 -21.89 -7.28 -6.41
C LEU A 4 -20.63 -6.39 -6.25
N VAL A 5 -19.92 -6.17 -7.37
CA VAL A 5 -18.73 -5.30 -7.45
C VAL A 5 -19.10 -3.82 -7.25
N ASP A 6 -20.24 -3.39 -7.78
CA ASP A 6 -20.72 -2.01 -7.65
C ASP A 6 -21.18 -1.75 -6.21
N GLN A 7 -21.81 -2.72 -5.55
CA GLN A 7 -22.22 -2.59 -4.15
C GLN A 7 -21.01 -2.39 -3.22
N ALA A 8 -19.94 -3.16 -3.40
CA ALA A 8 -18.71 -3.00 -2.64
C ALA A 8 -18.07 -1.61 -2.84
N ALA A 9 -18.14 -1.06 -4.06
CA ALA A 9 -17.66 0.28 -4.34
C ALA A 9 -18.50 1.36 -3.64
N PHE A 10 -19.83 1.22 -3.62
CA PHE A 10 -20.71 2.14 -2.90
C PHE A 10 -20.48 2.10 -1.37
N ASP A 11 -20.36 0.90 -0.81
CA ASP A 11 -20.10 0.72 0.63
C ASP A 11 -18.73 1.31 1.03
N ALA A 12 -17.71 1.17 0.18
CA ALA A 12 -16.40 1.79 0.38
C ALA A 12 -16.46 3.32 0.35
N VAL A 13 -17.21 3.90 -0.59
CA VAL A 13 -17.41 5.36 -0.67
C VAL A 13 -18.14 5.88 0.55
N ASP A 14 -19.23 5.23 0.98
CA ASP A 14 -19.99 5.62 2.17
C ASP A 14 -19.12 5.54 3.44
N THR A 15 -18.32 4.49 3.57
CA THR A 15 -17.35 4.35 4.67
C THR A 15 -16.34 5.50 4.68
N CYS A 16 -15.81 5.89 3.52
CA CYS A 16 -14.86 7.00 3.41
C CYS A 16 -15.52 8.34 3.77
N VAL A 17 -16.74 8.57 3.30
CA VAL A 17 -17.54 9.77 3.60
C VAL A 17 -17.73 9.93 5.11
N ARG A 18 -18.25 8.90 5.79
CA ARG A 18 -18.46 8.90 7.24
C ARG A 18 -17.16 9.08 8.02
N HIS A 19 -16.08 8.46 7.55
CA HIS A 19 -14.77 8.61 8.17
C HIS A 19 -14.25 10.05 8.11
N ILE A 20 -14.35 10.71 6.94
CA ILE A 20 -13.94 12.11 6.76
C ILE A 20 -14.76 13.02 7.68
N GLU A 21 -16.08 12.84 7.73
CA GLU A 21 -16.96 13.61 8.61
C GLU A 21 -16.59 13.43 10.09
N SER A 22 -16.33 12.20 10.52
CA SER A 22 -15.88 11.88 11.87
C SER A 22 -14.55 12.56 12.21
N CYS A 23 -13.56 12.48 11.32
CA CYS A 23 -12.26 13.12 11.52
C CYS A 23 -12.38 14.65 11.60
N PHE A 24 -13.24 15.26 10.78
CA PHE A 24 -13.46 16.70 10.80
C PHE A 24 -14.18 17.17 12.07
N ALA A 25 -15.10 16.35 12.58
CA ALA A 25 -15.76 16.59 13.86
C ALA A 25 -14.76 16.50 15.02
N LEU A 26 -13.97 15.42 15.10
CA LEU A 26 -12.94 15.24 16.14
C LEU A 26 -11.88 16.34 16.11
N ALA A 27 -11.48 16.78 14.91
CA ALA A 27 -10.52 17.87 14.74
C ALA A 27 -11.14 19.27 14.95
N ASN A 28 -12.43 19.36 15.27
CA ASN A 28 -13.19 20.60 15.45
C ASN A 28 -13.01 21.59 14.30
N LEU A 29 -13.00 21.09 13.06
CA LEU A 29 -12.58 21.87 11.89
C LEU A 29 -13.44 23.13 11.70
N LYS A 30 -14.76 23.04 11.91
CA LYS A 30 -15.67 24.18 11.80
C LYS A 30 -15.36 25.30 12.81
N ALA A 31 -15.00 24.95 14.04
CA ALA A 31 -14.62 25.92 15.07
C ALA A 31 -13.27 26.57 14.74
N ARG A 32 -12.32 25.80 14.19
CA ARG A 32 -11.02 26.32 13.76
C ARG A 32 -11.12 27.27 12.56
N ILE A 33 -12.08 27.05 11.67
CA ILE A 33 -12.41 27.98 10.57
C ILE A 33 -13.00 29.27 11.15
N TRP A 34 -13.99 29.15 12.04
CA TRP A 34 -14.64 30.29 12.68
C TRP A 34 -13.64 31.22 13.39
N ASN A 35 -12.71 30.63 14.17
CA ASN A 35 -11.70 31.39 14.91
C ASN A 35 -10.58 31.97 14.03
N ARG A 36 -10.34 31.39 12.85
CA ARG A 36 -9.23 31.80 11.97
C ARG A 36 -9.63 32.93 11.02
N PHE A 37 -10.83 32.85 10.45
CA PHE A 37 -11.29 33.81 9.45
C PHE A 37 -12.34 34.73 10.09
N THR A 38 -11.96 35.99 10.28
CA THR A 38 -12.84 37.05 10.80
C THR A 38 -13.76 37.61 9.72
N ASP A 39 -13.29 37.64 8.48
CA ASP A 39 -14.03 38.08 7.30
C ASP A 39 -15.15 37.10 6.91
N GLU A 40 -16.34 37.63 6.67
CA GLU A 40 -17.55 36.84 6.39
C GLU A 40 -17.47 36.11 5.05
N GLU A 41 -16.97 36.77 4.00
CA GLU A 41 -16.87 36.15 2.68
C GLU A 41 -15.85 35.01 2.66
N THR A 42 -14.71 35.21 3.34
CA THR A 42 -13.64 34.21 3.48
C THR A 42 -14.13 33.01 4.28
N ARG A 43 -14.90 33.26 5.34
CA ARG A 43 -15.52 32.21 6.16
C ARG A 43 -16.59 31.45 5.38
N HIS A 44 -17.41 32.14 4.60
CA HIS A 44 -18.42 31.53 3.74
C HIS A 44 -17.77 30.63 2.69
N TYR A 45 -16.71 31.09 2.03
CA TYR A 45 -15.93 30.28 1.08
C TYR A 45 -15.33 29.03 1.75
N ALA A 46 -14.76 29.16 2.95
CA ALA A 46 -14.22 28.03 3.69
C ALA A 46 -15.28 26.97 4.05
N TYR A 47 -16.49 27.40 4.46
CA TYR A 47 -17.59 26.45 4.70
C TYR A 47 -18.14 25.84 3.41
N ALA A 48 -18.22 26.61 2.32
CA ALA A 48 -18.61 26.09 1.02
C ALA A 48 -17.65 25.00 0.52
N CYS A 49 -16.35 25.14 0.78
CA CYS A 49 -15.35 24.11 0.49
C CYS A 49 -15.58 22.80 1.26
N LEU A 50 -16.10 22.87 2.48
CA LEU A 50 -16.41 21.68 3.30
C LEU A 50 -17.74 21.01 2.93
N ALA A 51 -18.65 21.73 2.27
CA ALA A 51 -19.97 21.22 1.94
C ALA A 51 -19.96 20.23 0.76
N ARG A 52 -18.91 20.25 -0.08
CA ARG A 52 -18.80 19.41 -1.28
C ARG A 52 -17.58 18.50 -1.21
N TYR A 53 -17.80 17.19 -1.30
CA TYR A 53 -16.72 16.20 -1.33
C TYR A 53 -15.74 16.39 -2.50
N SER A 54 -16.22 16.86 -3.66
CA SER A 54 -15.36 17.22 -4.79
C SER A 54 -14.38 18.33 -4.43
N SER A 55 -14.82 19.36 -3.72
CA SER A 55 -13.98 20.46 -3.26
C SER A 55 -12.97 20.02 -2.19
N ILE A 56 -13.36 19.11 -1.30
CA ILE A 56 -12.43 18.48 -0.35
C ILE A 56 -11.33 17.72 -1.11
N GLY A 57 -11.71 16.94 -2.12
CA GLY A 57 -10.75 16.21 -2.98
C GLY A 57 -9.77 17.15 -3.69
N GLU A 58 -10.27 18.23 -4.29
CA GLU A 58 -9.43 19.25 -4.92
C GLU A 58 -8.44 19.90 -3.95
N ILE A 59 -8.88 20.24 -2.73
CA ILE A 59 -8.00 20.79 -1.68
C ILE A 59 -6.94 19.78 -1.24
N MET A 60 -7.30 18.51 -1.11
CA MET A 60 -6.36 17.44 -0.75
C MET A 60 -5.32 17.16 -1.83
N GLU A 61 -5.63 17.40 -3.10
CA GLU A 61 -4.68 17.40 -4.21
C GLU A 61 -3.81 18.68 -4.26
N GLY A 62 -4.06 19.66 -3.38
CA GLY A 62 -3.37 20.95 -3.36
C GLY A 62 -3.88 21.94 -4.40
N ARG A 63 -5.07 21.72 -4.98
CA ARG A 63 -5.74 22.66 -5.87
C ARG A 63 -6.65 23.63 -5.08
N VAL A 64 -7.06 24.71 -5.74
CA VAL A 64 -7.99 25.70 -5.20
C VAL A 64 -9.35 25.50 -5.84
N PRO A 65 -10.42 25.18 -5.07
CA PRO A 65 -11.74 24.97 -5.63
C PRO A 65 -12.32 26.23 -6.25
N ASP A 66 -12.80 26.13 -7.49
CA ASP A 66 -13.55 27.20 -8.13
C ASP A 66 -15.03 27.14 -7.73
N LEU A 67 -15.30 27.69 -6.55
CA LEU A 67 -16.66 27.87 -6.05
C LEU A 67 -17.13 29.29 -6.36
N LYS A 68 -18.37 29.43 -6.84
CA LYS A 68 -19.07 30.71 -7.03
C LYS A 68 -19.47 31.34 -5.69
N ALA A 69 -18.54 31.42 -4.74
CA ALA A 69 -18.78 31.98 -3.41
C ALA A 69 -18.02 33.31 -3.30
N GLY A 70 -18.77 34.41 -3.53
CA GLY A 70 -18.36 35.78 -3.22
C GLY A 70 -17.20 36.34 -4.05
N GLY A 71 -17.07 37.66 -4.04
CA GLY A 71 -16.06 38.43 -4.79
C GLY A 71 -14.63 38.26 -4.32
N LEU A 72 -14.29 37.16 -3.64
CA LEU A 72 -12.95 36.89 -3.12
C LEU A 72 -11.91 36.86 -4.23
N SER A 73 -10.83 37.60 -4.04
CA SER A 73 -9.62 37.52 -4.86
C SER A 73 -9.07 36.08 -4.90
N LEU A 74 -8.43 35.71 -6.02
CA LEU A 74 -7.79 34.41 -6.21
C LEU A 74 -6.75 34.11 -5.11
N ASP A 75 -6.01 35.12 -4.66
CA ASP A 75 -4.99 34.97 -3.61
C ASP A 75 -5.61 34.61 -2.25
N ALA A 76 -6.75 35.23 -1.93
CA ALA A 76 -7.48 34.94 -0.70
C ALA A 76 -8.04 33.50 -0.72
N ARG A 77 -8.56 33.05 -1.87
CA ARG A 77 -9.02 31.66 -2.06
C ARG A 77 -7.87 30.67 -1.90
N ALA A 78 -6.70 30.97 -2.47
CA ALA A 78 -5.52 30.14 -2.35
C ALA A 78 -5.02 30.05 -0.89
N ALA A 79 -5.07 31.15 -0.13
CA ALA A 79 -4.72 31.16 1.29
C ALA A 79 -5.68 30.29 2.12
N VAL A 80 -6.99 30.36 1.85
CA VAL A 80 -7.98 29.49 2.51
C VAL A 80 -7.75 28.03 2.16
N ALA A 81 -7.58 27.70 0.88
CA ALA A 81 -7.34 26.33 0.43
C ALA A 81 -6.06 25.75 1.05
N SER A 82 -4.98 26.53 1.12
CA SER A 82 -3.73 26.13 1.75
C SER A 82 -3.89 25.87 3.24
N TYR A 83 -4.65 26.70 3.95
CA TYR A 83 -4.98 26.49 5.35
C TYR A 83 -5.80 25.22 5.55
N LEU A 84 -6.88 25.04 4.78
CA LEU A 84 -7.75 23.88 4.86
C LEU A 84 -6.98 22.59 4.57
N HIS A 85 -6.19 22.56 3.50
CA HIS A 85 -5.34 21.42 3.15
C HIS A 85 -4.43 21.00 4.31
N ARG A 86 -3.79 21.96 4.98
CA ARG A 86 -2.93 21.66 6.14
C ARG A 86 -3.73 21.06 7.31
N VAL A 87 -4.89 21.64 7.63
CA VAL A 87 -5.68 21.17 8.78
C VAL A 87 -6.32 19.81 8.47
N MET A 88 -6.87 19.62 7.27
CA MET A 88 -7.42 18.36 6.79
C MET A 88 -6.37 17.26 6.76
N ARG A 89 -5.18 17.53 6.20
CA ARG A 89 -4.07 16.57 6.18
C ARG A 89 -3.69 16.14 7.59
N LYS A 90 -3.64 17.07 8.55
CA LYS A 90 -3.35 16.73 9.96
C LYS A 90 -4.48 15.90 10.59
N ALA A 91 -5.74 16.21 10.28
CA ALA A 91 -6.90 15.48 10.80
C ALA A 91 -7.00 14.06 10.24
N LEU A 92 -6.60 13.85 8.99
CA LEU A 92 -6.66 12.56 8.27
C LEU A 92 -5.35 11.76 8.34
N ALA A 93 -4.33 12.26 9.05
CA ALA A 93 -3.01 11.64 9.08
C ALA A 93 -3.07 10.30 9.84
N GLY A 94 -2.80 9.19 9.14
CA GLY A 94 -2.68 7.86 9.74
C GLY A 94 -4.00 7.19 10.14
N THR A 95 -5.15 7.80 9.81
CA THR A 95 -6.47 7.32 10.26
C THR A 95 -7.29 6.67 9.16
N TRP A 96 -6.79 6.60 7.92
CA TRP A 96 -7.56 6.08 6.79
C TRP A 96 -8.09 4.67 7.08
N PRO A 97 -9.39 4.42 6.88
CA PRO A 97 -9.97 3.12 7.11
C PRO A 97 -9.36 2.13 6.10
N SER A 98 -8.55 1.21 6.59
CA SER A 98 -8.16 0.04 5.81
C SER A 98 -9.36 -0.90 5.72
N VAL A 99 -9.75 -1.31 4.52
CA VAL A 99 -10.71 -2.41 4.37
C VAL A 99 -10.09 -3.66 4.98
N GLN A 100 -10.64 -4.12 6.09
CA GLN A 100 -10.26 -5.39 6.72
C GLN A 100 -10.90 -6.51 5.90
N VAL A 101 -10.26 -6.86 4.78
CA VAL A 101 -10.66 -8.04 4.01
C VAL A 101 -10.33 -9.26 4.87
N ALA A 102 -11.31 -10.13 5.11
CA ALA A 102 -11.14 -11.39 5.84
C ALA A 102 -10.36 -12.42 5.00
N ARG A 103 -9.13 -12.09 4.64
CA ARG A 103 -8.22 -12.91 3.82
C ARG A 103 -7.25 -13.74 4.63
N SER A 104 -7.26 -13.62 5.95
CA SER A 104 -6.33 -14.34 6.81
C SER A 104 -6.99 -14.93 8.04
N MET A 105 -6.50 -16.08 8.47
CA MET A 105 -6.87 -16.72 9.73
C MET A 105 -5.61 -17.07 10.51
N ALA A 106 -5.66 -16.90 11.83
CA ALA A 106 -4.64 -17.39 12.75
C ALA A 106 -5.15 -18.70 13.36
N LEU A 107 -4.31 -19.73 13.35
CA LEU A 107 -4.64 -21.07 13.78
C LEU A 107 -3.60 -21.53 14.81
N ASP A 108 -4.08 -22.08 15.91
CA ASP A 108 -3.23 -22.81 16.86
C ASP A 108 -2.98 -24.24 16.40
N GLU A 109 -2.12 -24.97 17.12
CA GLU A 109 -1.75 -26.36 16.82
C GLU A 109 -2.94 -27.34 16.83
N THR A 110 -4.05 -27.02 17.49
CA THR A 110 -5.25 -27.87 17.53
C THR A 110 -6.14 -27.67 16.31
N MET A 111 -6.00 -26.52 15.64
CA MET A 111 -6.83 -26.12 14.50
C MET A 111 -6.27 -26.55 13.14
N TYR A 112 -5.12 -27.22 13.10
CA TYR A 112 -4.58 -27.79 11.87
C TYR A 112 -3.96 -29.17 12.08
N SER A 113 -3.67 -29.87 10.99
CA SER A 113 -2.82 -31.05 10.98
C SER A 113 -1.92 -31.03 9.76
N VAL A 114 -0.71 -31.58 9.90
CA VAL A 114 0.29 -31.61 8.84
C VAL A 114 0.52 -33.06 8.45
N VAL A 115 0.41 -33.36 7.16
CA VAL A 115 0.60 -34.71 6.63
C VAL A 115 1.58 -34.66 5.48
N SER A 116 2.58 -35.53 5.51
CA SER A 116 3.54 -35.72 4.41
C SER A 116 3.23 -37.04 3.74
N VAL A 117 3.03 -37.03 2.43
CA VAL A 117 2.72 -38.22 1.63
C VAL A 117 3.79 -38.37 0.56
N GLU A 118 4.43 -39.53 0.52
CA GLU A 118 5.30 -39.92 -0.58
C GLU A 118 4.47 -40.23 -1.82
N ARG A 119 4.79 -39.60 -2.95
CA ARG A 119 4.13 -39.90 -4.21
C ARG A 119 4.78 -41.12 -4.87
N PRO A 120 4.03 -42.20 -5.11
CA PRO A 120 4.53 -43.32 -5.91
C PRO A 120 4.77 -42.87 -7.36
N GLY A 121 5.98 -43.06 -7.86
CA GLY A 121 6.39 -42.67 -9.21
C GLY A 121 7.86 -42.99 -9.47
N SER A 122 8.34 -42.74 -10.70
CA SER A 122 9.73 -42.98 -11.12
C SER A 122 10.77 -42.12 -10.39
N ASN A 123 10.33 -41.05 -9.70
CA ASN A 123 11.14 -40.28 -8.78
C ASN A 123 10.27 -39.98 -7.54
N PRO A 124 10.55 -40.58 -6.37
CA PRO A 124 9.73 -40.38 -5.18
C PRO A 124 9.89 -38.93 -4.70
N ASP A 125 8.79 -38.17 -4.73
CA ASP A 125 8.74 -36.79 -4.27
C ASP A 125 7.86 -36.69 -3.02
N LEU A 126 8.40 -36.05 -1.98
CA LEU A 126 7.72 -35.90 -0.69
C LEU A 126 6.83 -34.65 -0.76
N ARG A 127 5.52 -34.85 -0.73
CA ARG A 127 4.57 -33.72 -0.73
C ARG A 127 3.94 -33.53 0.64
N GLN A 128 4.03 -32.30 1.15
CA GLN A 128 3.45 -31.92 2.43
C GLN A 128 2.11 -31.20 2.24
N TYR A 129 1.17 -31.47 3.14
CA TYR A 129 -0.17 -30.92 3.16
C TYR A 129 -0.48 -30.36 4.55
N VAL A 130 -1.18 -29.22 4.58
CA VAL A 130 -1.69 -28.62 5.83
C VAL A 130 -3.22 -28.63 5.76
N SER A 131 -3.85 -29.33 6.71
CA SER A 131 -5.30 -29.49 6.81
C SER A 131 -5.84 -28.61 7.93
N VAL A 132 -6.48 -27.50 7.57
CA VAL A 132 -6.97 -26.49 8.52
C VAL A 132 -8.47 -26.60 8.74
N VAL A 133 -8.96 -26.14 9.88
CA VAL A 133 -10.40 -26.00 10.13
C VAL A 133 -11.06 -25.12 9.06
N GLY A 134 -12.21 -25.57 8.55
CA GLY A 134 -13.02 -24.82 7.58
C GLY A 134 -14.26 -24.21 8.21
N ALA A 135 -14.99 -23.40 7.43
CA ALA A 135 -16.22 -22.75 7.89
C ALA A 135 -17.39 -23.73 8.16
N LYS A 136 -17.34 -24.93 7.59
CA LYS A 136 -18.37 -25.96 7.77
C LYS A 136 -17.90 -26.96 8.84
N PRO A 137 -18.76 -27.33 9.81
CA PRO A 137 -18.43 -28.36 10.80
C PRO A 137 -17.92 -29.64 10.14
N ASN A 138 -16.86 -30.22 10.72
CA ASN A 138 -16.22 -31.45 10.26
C ASN A 138 -15.67 -31.43 8.82
N LYS A 139 -15.56 -30.26 8.18
CA LYS A 139 -14.96 -30.11 6.86
C LYS A 139 -13.69 -29.26 6.96
N ARG A 140 -12.54 -29.93 6.90
CA ARG A 140 -11.23 -29.28 6.85
C ARG A 140 -10.88 -28.86 5.42
N VAL A 141 -10.13 -27.77 5.29
CA VAL A 141 -9.56 -27.29 4.04
C VAL A 141 -8.13 -27.82 3.94
N VAL A 142 -7.81 -28.53 2.85
CA VAL A 142 -6.49 -29.13 2.65
C VAL A 142 -5.68 -28.27 1.70
N LEU A 143 -4.58 -27.72 2.19
CA LEU A 143 -3.66 -26.86 1.45
C LEU A 143 -2.41 -27.65 1.08
N PRO A 144 -2.15 -27.94 -0.21
CA PRO A 144 -0.90 -28.56 -0.62
C PRO A 144 0.24 -27.53 -0.58
N LEU A 145 1.33 -27.87 0.11
CA LEU A 145 2.52 -27.03 0.12
C LEU A 145 3.37 -27.26 -1.13
N ALA A 146 4.06 -26.22 -1.57
CA ALA A 146 4.98 -26.27 -2.70
C ALA A 146 6.31 -26.99 -2.35
N GLY A 147 6.58 -27.19 -1.06
CA GLY A 147 7.78 -27.87 -0.56
C GLY A 147 7.55 -28.42 0.83
N VAL A 148 8.60 -29.01 1.40
CA VAL A 148 8.59 -29.61 2.73
C VAL A 148 9.24 -28.65 3.71
N SER A 149 8.51 -28.30 4.77
CA SER A 149 9.00 -27.42 5.82
C SER A 149 8.50 -27.86 7.19
N ARG A 150 9.15 -27.37 8.25
CA ARG A 150 8.67 -27.55 9.62
C ARG A 150 7.51 -26.58 9.86
N VAL A 151 6.30 -27.13 9.94
CA VAL A 151 5.08 -26.38 10.30
C VAL A 151 4.67 -26.82 11.70
N SER A 152 4.95 -25.96 12.69
CA SER A 152 4.62 -26.18 14.10
C SER A 152 4.32 -24.85 14.77
N GLY A 153 3.64 -24.86 15.92
CA GLY A 153 3.23 -23.65 16.63
C GLY A 153 2.01 -22.98 16.00
N ASN A 154 1.84 -21.70 16.34
CA ASN A 154 0.77 -20.87 15.80
C ASN A 154 1.10 -20.49 14.35
N ILE A 155 0.20 -20.81 13.44
CA ILE A 155 0.35 -20.50 12.02
C ILE A 155 -0.65 -19.43 11.61
N ARG A 156 -0.29 -18.67 10.57
CA ARG A 156 -1.24 -17.78 9.89
C ARG A 156 -1.39 -18.22 8.44
N VAL A 157 -2.63 -18.48 8.04
CA VAL A 157 -2.96 -18.74 6.64
C VAL A 157 -3.44 -17.42 6.03
N VAL A 158 -2.86 -17.04 4.89
CA VAL A 158 -3.22 -15.82 4.15
C VAL A 158 -3.60 -16.21 2.73
N MET A 159 -4.81 -15.86 2.31
CA MET A 159 -5.28 -15.99 0.94
C MET A 159 -4.76 -14.82 0.11
N ASP A 160 -4.29 -15.15 -1.08
CA ASP A 160 -3.95 -14.25 -2.17
C ASP A 160 -4.99 -14.46 -3.27
N ASP A 161 -6.00 -13.59 -3.26
CA ASP A 161 -7.15 -13.66 -4.18
C ASP A 161 -6.73 -13.43 -5.63
N ASP A 162 -5.65 -12.68 -5.87
CA ASP A 162 -5.17 -12.36 -7.22
C ASP A 162 -4.58 -13.58 -7.93
N TRP A 163 -4.04 -14.54 -7.16
CA TRP A 163 -3.30 -15.69 -7.69
C TRP A 163 -3.92 -17.04 -7.32
N GLU A 164 -5.10 -17.05 -6.68
CA GLU A 164 -5.77 -18.24 -6.14
C GLU A 164 -4.82 -19.12 -5.31
N ARG A 165 -4.02 -18.47 -4.44
CA ARG A 165 -2.99 -19.14 -3.63
C ARG A 165 -3.18 -18.82 -2.16
N ALA A 166 -2.72 -19.72 -1.31
CA ALA A 166 -2.65 -19.50 0.13
C ALA A 166 -1.20 -19.63 0.61
N PHE A 167 -0.79 -18.71 1.48
CA PHE A 167 0.48 -18.75 2.17
C PHE A 167 0.29 -19.24 3.60
N VAL A 168 1.14 -20.16 4.04
CA VAL A 168 1.21 -20.61 5.43
C VAL A 168 2.43 -19.97 6.08
N HIS A 169 2.19 -18.99 6.93
CA HIS A 169 3.22 -18.30 7.68
C HIS A 169 3.43 -19.03 9.01
N VAL A 170 4.67 -19.42 9.26
CA VAL A 170 5.09 -20.10 10.48
C VAL A 170 6.10 -19.21 11.16
N ALA A 171 5.88 -18.93 12.44
CA ALA A 171 6.89 -18.27 13.26
C ALA A 171 7.87 -19.33 13.77
N TYR A 172 9.16 -19.02 13.71
CA TYR A 172 10.21 -19.83 14.30
C TYR A 172 11.07 -18.92 15.16
N ASP A 173 11.41 -19.42 16.35
CA ASP A 173 12.42 -18.77 17.18
C ASP A 173 13.76 -18.88 16.47
N LEU A 174 14.40 -17.74 16.24
CA LEU A 174 15.80 -17.71 15.86
C LEU A 174 16.60 -18.00 17.11
N ALA A 175 17.49 -18.99 17.03
CA ALA A 175 18.48 -19.19 18.10
C ALA A 175 19.19 -17.85 18.33
N SER A 176 19.28 -17.41 19.59
CA SER A 176 20.05 -16.21 19.92
C SER A 176 21.46 -16.46 19.41
N LEU A 177 21.87 -15.70 18.40
CA LEU A 177 23.26 -15.68 17.98
C LEU A 177 24.05 -15.25 19.21
N GLY A 178 24.93 -16.14 19.69
CA GLY A 178 25.83 -15.80 20.79
C GLY A 178 26.65 -14.56 20.44
N GLU A 179 27.21 -13.90 21.46
CA GLU A 179 28.14 -12.81 21.22
C GLU A 179 29.27 -13.29 20.29
N ALA A 180 29.58 -12.47 19.28
CA ALA A 180 30.65 -12.79 18.36
C ALA A 180 32.00 -12.80 19.12
N THR A 181 32.59 -13.98 19.30
CA THR A 181 33.90 -14.18 19.95
C THR A 181 35.08 -14.06 18.99
N GLY A 182 34.81 -13.81 17.70
CA GLY A 182 35.82 -13.66 16.67
C GLY A 182 36.56 -12.32 16.71
N PRO A 183 37.65 -12.19 15.94
CA PRO A 183 38.34 -10.91 15.79
C PRO A 183 37.41 -9.85 15.21
N GLN A 184 37.54 -8.61 15.69
CA GLN A 184 36.81 -7.48 15.11
C GLN A 184 37.25 -7.30 13.66
N LYS A 185 36.30 -7.46 12.73
CA LYS A 185 36.50 -7.14 11.31
C LYS A 185 35.85 -5.81 10.99
N ALA A 186 36.65 -4.87 10.48
CA ALA A 186 36.10 -3.67 9.86
C ALA A 186 35.53 -4.03 8.48
N ILE A 187 34.34 -3.52 8.17
CA ILE A 187 33.67 -3.74 6.90
C ILE A 187 33.40 -2.37 6.29
N ASP A 188 33.95 -2.13 5.10
CA ASP A 188 33.66 -0.95 4.30
C ASP A 188 32.64 -1.29 3.20
N TRP A 189 31.60 -0.47 3.04
CA TRP A 189 30.52 -0.72 2.09
C TRP A 189 30.76 0.07 0.81
N GLY A 190 30.77 -0.63 -0.32
CA GLY A 190 31.10 -0.06 -1.63
C GLY A 190 29.91 0.01 -2.59
N ILE A 191 30.12 0.70 -3.72
CA ILE A 191 29.16 0.75 -4.84
C ILE A 191 29.55 -0.25 -5.94
N THR A 192 30.84 -0.58 -6.06
CA THR A 192 31.38 -1.53 -7.04
C THR A 192 31.28 -2.99 -6.56
N GLU A 193 31.52 -3.21 -5.28
CA GLU A 193 31.36 -4.45 -4.52
C GLU A 193 30.35 -4.25 -3.39
N VAL A 194 29.87 -5.32 -2.76
CA VAL A 194 28.94 -5.20 -1.62
C VAL A 194 29.70 -4.65 -0.41
N CYS A 195 30.81 -5.28 -0.06
CA CYS A 195 31.69 -4.79 0.99
C CYS A 195 33.12 -5.32 0.86
N THR A 196 34.07 -4.62 1.46
CA THR A 196 35.46 -5.04 1.60
C THR A 196 35.77 -5.21 3.08
N ASP A 197 36.37 -6.34 3.45
CA ASP A 197 36.79 -6.57 4.83
C ASP A 197 38.18 -5.98 5.13
N SER A 198 38.56 -5.94 6.40
CA SER A 198 39.87 -5.46 6.86
C SER A 198 41.07 -6.23 6.30
N ASP A 199 40.86 -7.43 5.78
CA ASP A 199 41.89 -8.27 5.16
C ASP A 199 42.01 -7.97 3.64
N GLY A 200 41.23 -7.01 3.14
CA GLY A 200 41.20 -6.61 1.73
C GLY A 200 40.37 -7.54 0.84
N VAL A 201 39.62 -8.48 1.43
CA VAL A 201 38.74 -9.40 0.71
C VAL A 201 37.47 -8.66 0.28
N LYS A 202 37.24 -8.64 -1.02
CA LYS A 202 36.05 -8.01 -1.62
C LYS A 202 34.93 -9.02 -1.77
N HIS A 203 33.84 -8.80 -1.05
CA HIS A 203 32.63 -9.61 -1.10
C HIS A 203 31.62 -9.03 -2.09
N GLY A 204 30.94 -9.92 -2.83
CA GLY A 204 29.90 -9.51 -3.79
C GLY A 204 30.44 -8.74 -4.99
N GLN A 205 31.58 -9.17 -5.52
CA GLN A 205 32.13 -8.66 -6.78
C GLN A 205 31.09 -8.83 -7.90
N GLY A 206 30.60 -7.72 -8.44
CA GLY A 206 29.50 -7.71 -9.42
C GLY A 206 28.29 -6.88 -9.01
N TYR A 207 28.22 -6.44 -7.75
CA TYR A 207 27.16 -5.55 -7.25
C TYR A 207 27.00 -4.28 -8.09
N GLY A 208 28.12 -3.61 -8.43
CA GLY A 208 28.10 -2.43 -9.28
C GLY A 208 27.53 -2.68 -10.68
N ARG A 209 27.76 -3.88 -11.25
CA ARG A 209 27.18 -4.25 -12.55
C ARG A 209 25.66 -4.41 -12.46
N VAL A 210 25.16 -5.02 -11.39
CA VAL A 210 23.72 -5.16 -11.13
C VAL A 210 23.08 -3.79 -10.95
N LEU A 211 23.67 -2.91 -10.13
CA LEU A 211 23.18 -1.54 -9.94
C LEU A 211 23.17 -0.74 -11.24
N THR A 212 24.21 -0.88 -12.06
CA THR A 212 24.31 -0.22 -13.37
C THR A 212 23.21 -0.71 -14.30
N SER A 213 23.01 -2.02 -14.41
CA SER A 213 21.95 -2.63 -15.23
C SER A 213 20.56 -2.16 -14.82
N LEU A 214 20.25 -2.17 -13.52
CA LEU A 214 18.98 -1.68 -12.98
C LEU A 214 18.77 -0.18 -13.26
N THR A 215 19.83 0.63 -13.11
CA THR A 215 19.80 2.07 -13.39
C THR A 215 19.55 2.34 -14.87
N GLU A 216 20.23 1.62 -15.76
CA GLU A 216 20.01 1.72 -17.20
C GLU A 216 18.60 1.32 -17.60
N GLN A 217 18.08 0.22 -17.05
CA GLN A 217 16.71 -0.21 -17.29
C GLN A 217 15.72 0.87 -16.84
N ARG A 218 15.89 1.41 -15.63
CA ARG A 218 15.06 2.50 -15.10
C ARG A 218 15.14 3.77 -15.97
N ASN A 219 16.33 4.13 -16.46
CA ASN A 219 16.52 5.25 -17.37
C ASN A 219 15.83 5.03 -18.72
N LYS A 220 15.91 3.83 -19.29
CA LYS A 220 15.21 3.47 -20.54
C LYS A 220 13.70 3.60 -20.35
N THR A 221 13.14 3.04 -19.28
CA THR A 221 11.71 3.15 -18.95
C THR A 221 11.31 4.62 -18.72
N GLY A 222 12.12 5.39 -18.01
CA GLY A 222 11.89 6.82 -17.76
C GLY A 222 11.85 7.64 -19.06
N LYS A 223 12.79 7.42 -19.98
CA LYS A 223 12.83 8.06 -21.30
C LYS A 223 11.58 7.71 -22.13
N ALA A 224 11.16 6.44 -22.12
CA ALA A 224 9.94 6.00 -22.82
C ALA A 224 8.68 6.68 -22.26
N ARG A 225 8.51 6.70 -20.93
CA ARG A 225 7.41 7.41 -20.27
C ARG A 225 7.42 8.91 -20.55
N HIS A 226 8.60 9.54 -20.52
CA HIS A 226 8.74 10.96 -20.83
C HIS A 226 8.32 11.26 -22.27
N LYS A 227 8.70 10.41 -23.24
CA LYS A 227 8.27 10.53 -24.64
C LYS A 227 6.75 10.41 -24.78
N LEU A 228 6.12 9.43 -24.13
CA LEU A 228 4.66 9.27 -24.13
C LEU A 228 3.96 10.46 -23.50
N ARG A 229 4.47 10.96 -22.37
CA ARG A 229 3.95 12.17 -21.70
C ARG A 229 4.10 13.41 -22.59
N ALA A 230 5.21 13.56 -23.29
CA ALA A 230 5.42 14.67 -24.22
C ALA A 230 4.45 14.62 -25.41
N ILE A 231 4.21 13.43 -25.99
CA ILE A 231 3.21 13.23 -27.05
C ILE A 231 1.79 13.53 -26.52
N SER A 232 1.45 13.02 -25.34
CA SER A 232 0.15 13.26 -24.69
C SER A 232 -0.10 14.76 -24.43
N LYS A 233 0.93 15.50 -23.99
CA LYS A 233 0.85 16.96 -23.80
C LYS A 233 0.75 17.73 -25.12
N LYS A 234 1.50 17.33 -26.15
CA LYS A 234 1.53 18.02 -27.45
C LYS A 234 0.24 17.80 -28.26
N ASP A 235 -0.32 16.59 -28.20
CA ASP A 235 -1.51 16.19 -28.96
C ASP A 235 -2.77 16.13 -28.08
N ALA A 236 -2.86 17.02 -27.08
CA ALA A 236 -3.96 17.07 -26.13
C ALA A 236 -5.31 17.24 -26.86
N GLY A 237 -6.11 16.17 -26.90
CA GLY A 237 -7.41 16.13 -27.58
C GLY A 237 -7.50 15.16 -28.77
N SER A 238 -6.37 14.70 -29.31
CA SER A 238 -6.37 13.75 -30.44
C SER A 238 -6.78 12.32 -30.03
N ARG A 239 -7.31 11.54 -30.98
CA ARG A 239 -7.66 10.11 -30.77
C ARG A 239 -6.45 9.28 -30.32
N ARG A 240 -5.25 9.66 -30.78
CA ARG A 240 -3.96 9.03 -30.44
C ARG A 240 -3.56 9.28 -28.99
N ALA A 241 -3.74 10.50 -28.49
CA ALA A 241 -3.48 10.84 -27.09
C ALA A 241 -4.48 10.14 -26.14
N LYS A 242 -5.76 10.03 -26.54
CA LYS A 242 -6.79 9.30 -25.77
C LYS A 242 -6.52 7.79 -25.67
N HIS A 243 -5.95 7.17 -26.72
CA HIS A 243 -5.55 5.76 -26.70
C HIS A 243 -4.32 5.52 -25.81
N ILE A 244 -3.34 6.43 -25.81
CA ILE A 244 -2.15 6.34 -24.94
C ILE A 244 -2.50 6.53 -23.46
N ALA A 245 -3.54 7.30 -23.12
CA ALA A 245 -3.97 7.52 -21.74
C ALA A 245 -4.83 6.37 -21.16
N ARG A 246 -5.35 5.46 -22.01
CA ARG A 246 -6.19 4.32 -21.60
C ARG A 246 -5.41 3.03 -21.34
N ASN A 247 -4.18 2.94 -21.83
CA ASN A 247 -3.24 1.85 -21.59
C ASN A 247 -2.23 2.24 -20.51
#